data_AF-A0AAN0T6Q5-F1
#
_entry.id   AF-A0AAN0T6Q5-F1
#
_cell.length_a   1.000
_cell.length_b   1.000
_cell.length_c   1.000
_cell.angle_alpha   90.00
_cell.angle_beta   90.00
_cell.angle_gamma   90.00
#
_symmetry.space_group_name_H-M   'P 1'
#
loop_
_entity.id
_entity.type
_entity.pdbx_description
1 polymer ?
#
loop_
_entity_poly.entity_id
_entity_poly.type
_entity_poly.pdbx_seq_one_letter_code
_entity_poly.pdbx_strand_id
1 'polypeptide(L)'
;MEDLPLSVQNSPFSKEQAEKLNELLQLLTDQQKLWLSGYLTYPFAEQGTNPPGSTAVAEKPVQTATKTVTLLFGSETGNAQALAEAFAARLKEMQFTVSFSALDAAKPKDLKNAGYLLIITSTQGEGDPPDNALSFYELIHSRKAPKLDGVQFSVLALGDQTYEFFCKVGKEIDKRLEELGGERLYPRVDCDVDYEEDAQEWFEGVTGVLQSSALPPSTAADATRPANTDYSKSNPFQAEVLENINLNWEGSNKETHHIELSLEGSGFTFEPGDSIGIYPENDPELVERLIEKLGWDPKEPVPINKKGEVLPAREALLRHYEITRLTKPLLQQAAVLFGNKGLTALLENEAEAKAYLEGRGLIDLVEEYPPEKVEVQAFVQMLRKMPPRLYSIASSWKANPDEVHLIIALDCYTANGRVCEGVCSGQIAGRIKPGDKLPVYVHRNPNFKLPADPDVPVIMIGPGTGVAPFRSFLEEREAEGITGRTWLFYGDQHFATDFLYQLDWQNWLKNGVLERMDVAFSRDQAEKIYVQHRMLEKSKDFYAWLEKGACVYVCGDEKQMARDVQETLLHILETEGNMTREEAEGYLQEMRQEKRYQRDVY
;
A
#
# COMPACT_ATOMS: atom_id res chain seq x y z
N MET A 1 3.07 32.89 46.76
CA MET A 1 3.19 31.90 47.85
C MET A 1 4.66 31.85 48.16
N GLU A 2 5.07 32.25 49.37
CA GLU A 2 6.47 32.14 49.77
C GLU A 2 6.88 30.65 49.74
N ASP A 3 7.99 30.33 49.08
CA ASP A 3 8.49 28.96 48.93
C ASP A 3 8.84 28.39 50.31
N LEU A 4 7.97 27.55 50.85
CA LEU A 4 8.22 26.83 52.09
C LEU A 4 9.35 25.81 51.85
N PRO A 5 10.45 25.85 52.63
CA PRO A 5 11.54 24.90 52.47
C PRO A 5 11.07 23.46 52.76
N LEU A 6 11.66 22.50 52.06
CA LEU A 6 11.44 21.07 52.27
C LEU A 6 11.86 20.67 53.68
N SER A 7 11.06 19.82 54.30
CA SER A 7 11.28 19.26 55.63
C SER A 7 10.85 17.79 55.61
N VAL A 8 11.25 17.04 56.61
CA VAL A 8 10.82 15.64 56.79
C VAL A 8 9.30 15.49 57.00
N GLN A 9 8.57 16.59 57.30
CA GLN A 9 7.13 16.56 57.54
C GLN A 9 6.30 16.87 56.28
N ASN A 10 6.86 17.59 55.30
CA ASN A 10 6.17 18.00 54.07
C ASN A 10 6.81 17.40 52.79
N SER A 11 7.78 16.50 52.94
CA SER A 11 8.44 15.83 51.81
C SER A 11 8.88 14.41 52.21
N PRO A 12 9.06 13.49 51.23
CA PRO A 12 9.50 12.12 51.50
C PRO A 12 11.00 11.98 51.78
N PHE A 13 11.75 13.09 51.90
CA PHE A 13 13.20 13.09 52.05
C PHE A 13 13.62 12.97 53.53
N SER A 14 14.78 12.34 53.78
CA SER A 14 15.41 12.39 55.11
C SER A 14 15.82 13.81 55.47
N LYS A 15 16.08 14.07 56.76
CA LYS A 15 16.45 15.42 57.24
C LYS A 15 17.67 15.97 56.51
N GLU A 16 18.70 15.15 56.35
CA GLU A 16 19.93 15.53 55.65
C GLU A 16 19.69 15.75 54.14
N GLN A 17 18.81 14.96 53.52
CA GLN A 17 18.45 15.11 52.10
C GLN A 17 17.65 16.40 51.86
N ALA A 18 16.68 16.70 52.73
CA ALA A 18 15.87 17.91 52.64
C ALA A 18 16.73 19.18 52.83
N GLU A 19 17.69 19.18 53.77
CA GLU A 19 18.62 20.29 53.97
C GLU A 19 19.48 20.57 52.72
N LYS A 20 20.07 19.52 52.12
CA LYS A 20 20.86 19.66 50.89
C LYS A 20 20.04 20.09 49.68
N LEU A 21 18.82 19.59 49.55
CA LEU A 21 17.91 19.98 48.47
C LEU A 21 17.48 21.44 48.60
N ASN A 22 17.18 21.91 49.81
CA ASN A 22 16.85 23.33 50.04
C ASN A 22 18.01 24.26 49.70
N GLU A 23 19.24 23.90 50.09
CA GLU A 23 20.43 24.70 49.76
C GLU A 23 20.66 24.73 48.24
N LEU A 24 20.57 23.58 47.57
CA LEU A 24 20.71 23.49 46.12
C LEU A 24 19.63 24.27 45.38
N LEU A 25 18.36 24.12 45.76
CA LEU A 25 17.23 24.80 45.10
C LEU A 25 17.30 26.33 45.22
N GLN A 26 17.95 26.86 46.26
CA GLN A 26 18.20 28.31 46.39
C GLN A 26 19.30 28.82 45.46
N LEU A 27 20.24 27.95 45.06
CA LEU A 27 21.34 28.30 44.15
C LEU A 27 20.98 28.17 42.67
N LEU A 28 19.88 27.49 42.35
CA LEU A 28 19.43 27.24 40.98
C LEU A 28 18.50 28.35 40.46
N THR A 29 18.70 28.70 39.19
CA THR A 29 17.75 29.54 38.43
C THR A 29 16.50 28.75 38.05
N ASP A 30 15.40 29.44 37.70
CA ASP A 30 14.13 28.78 37.36
C ASP A 30 14.23 27.88 36.13
N GLN A 31 15.04 28.27 35.14
CA GLN A 31 15.29 27.45 33.95
C GLN A 31 16.05 26.16 34.31
N GLN A 32 16.99 26.22 35.26
CA GLN A 32 17.71 25.04 35.75
C GLN A 32 16.81 24.12 36.59
N LYS A 33 15.89 24.68 37.39
CA LYS A 33 14.89 23.89 38.15
C LYS A 33 13.96 23.14 37.21
N LEU A 34 13.46 23.80 36.16
CA LEU A 34 12.60 23.18 35.16
C LEU A 34 13.33 22.06 34.42
N TRP A 35 14.56 22.30 33.98
CA TRP A 35 15.39 21.26 33.35
C TRP A 35 15.64 20.06 34.28
N LEU A 36 15.98 20.31 35.54
CA LEU A 36 16.26 19.24 36.52
C LEU A 36 15.02 18.40 36.81
N SER A 37 13.82 19.00 36.83
CA SER A 37 12.57 18.25 37.00
C SER A 37 12.36 17.24 35.86
N GLY A 38 12.60 17.66 34.60
CA GLY A 38 12.55 16.77 33.44
C GLY A 38 13.59 15.64 33.50
N TYR A 39 14.82 15.99 33.92
CA TYR A 39 15.91 15.02 34.09
C TYR A 39 15.61 13.96 35.15
N LEU A 40 15.03 14.34 36.29
CA LEU A 40 14.68 13.40 37.37
C LEU A 40 13.45 12.54 37.05
N THR A 41 12.57 13.00 36.15
CA THR A 41 11.45 12.19 35.64
C THR A 41 11.85 11.24 34.50
N TYR A 42 13.08 11.37 33.98
CA TYR A 42 13.61 10.46 32.98
C TYR A 42 13.99 9.13 33.63
N PRO A 43 13.43 7.98 33.21
CA PRO A 43 13.74 6.70 33.83
C PRO A 43 15.17 6.27 33.52
N PHE A 44 16.08 6.45 34.48
CA PHE A 44 17.39 5.82 34.44
C PHE A 44 17.23 4.32 34.74
N ALA A 45 17.51 3.47 33.75
CA ALA A 45 17.59 2.03 33.94
C ALA A 45 18.68 1.70 34.99
N GLU A 46 18.25 1.24 36.17
CA GLU A 46 19.14 0.88 37.27
C GLU A 46 20.03 -0.33 36.91
N GLN A 47 21.34 -0.12 36.81
CA GLN A 47 22.32 -1.16 37.15
C GLN A 47 22.64 -1.01 38.65
N GLY A 48 21.82 -1.65 39.48
CA GLY A 48 22.06 -1.75 40.91
C GLY A 48 23.08 -2.84 41.25
N THR A 49 24.20 -2.45 41.87
CA THR A 49 24.89 -3.33 42.82
C THR A 49 24.53 -2.84 44.23
N ASN A 50 23.94 -3.71 45.05
CA ASN A 50 23.81 -3.46 46.49
C ASN A 50 24.00 -4.77 47.30
N PRO A 51 24.81 -4.74 48.39
CA PRO A 51 25.02 -5.84 49.34
C PRO A 51 23.98 -5.82 50.50
N PRO A 52 24.01 -6.79 51.44
CA PRO A 52 22.79 -7.35 52.03
C PRO A 52 22.44 -6.81 53.41
N GLY A 53 21.15 -6.84 53.75
CA GLY A 53 20.70 -6.85 55.15
C GLY A 53 19.34 -6.24 55.40
N SER A 54 18.26 -7.00 55.16
CA SER A 54 17.09 -7.05 56.06
C SER A 54 16.12 -8.10 55.53
N THR A 55 15.98 -9.19 56.28
CA THR A 55 14.99 -10.23 56.06
C THR A 55 13.60 -9.74 56.50
N ALA A 56 12.75 -9.43 55.52
CA ALA A 56 11.31 -9.40 55.67
C ALA A 56 10.70 -10.34 54.62
N VAL A 57 9.74 -11.14 55.06
CA VAL A 57 9.14 -12.28 54.34
C VAL A 57 8.67 -11.83 52.95
N ALA A 58 9.33 -12.34 51.91
CA ALA A 58 8.95 -12.10 50.53
C ALA A 58 7.74 -12.97 50.17
N GLU A 59 6.55 -12.36 50.15
CA GLU A 59 5.57 -12.75 49.14
C GLU A 59 6.21 -12.45 47.79
N LYS A 60 6.44 -13.50 46.98
CA LYS A 60 6.91 -13.32 45.61
C LYS A 60 5.93 -12.38 44.92
N PRO A 61 6.35 -11.20 44.40
CA PRO A 61 5.56 -10.57 43.38
C PRO A 61 5.52 -11.56 42.22
N VAL A 62 4.32 -12.00 41.87
CA VAL A 62 4.09 -12.68 40.60
C VAL A 62 4.53 -11.67 39.54
N GLN A 63 5.73 -11.84 39.00
CA GLN A 63 6.10 -11.21 37.73
C GLN A 63 5.16 -11.80 36.69
N THR A 64 4.10 -11.07 36.38
CA THR A 64 3.29 -11.33 35.19
C THR A 64 4.22 -11.13 34.00
N ALA A 65 4.75 -12.23 33.46
CA ALA A 65 5.55 -12.18 32.25
C ALA A 65 4.68 -11.57 31.13
N THR A 66 4.95 -10.31 30.77
CA THR A 66 4.33 -9.68 29.61
C THR A 66 4.75 -10.46 28.37
N LYS A 67 3.81 -11.18 27.77
CA LYS A 67 4.02 -11.93 26.53
C LYS A 67 4.48 -10.96 25.45
N THR A 68 5.59 -11.29 24.79
CA THR A 68 6.12 -10.49 23.69
C THR A 68 5.62 -11.05 22.37
N VAL A 69 5.10 -10.18 21.51
CA VAL A 69 4.64 -10.49 20.16
C VAL A 69 5.56 -9.80 19.16
N THR A 70 6.12 -10.57 18.24
CA THR A 70 6.87 -10.05 17.09
C THR A 70 5.90 -9.94 15.93
N LEU A 71 5.59 -8.72 15.49
CA LEU A 71 4.72 -8.43 14.36
C LEU A 71 5.56 -7.86 13.21
N LEU A 72 5.63 -8.59 12.10
CA LEU A 72 6.38 -8.22 10.91
C LEU A 72 5.45 -7.91 9.75
N PHE A 73 5.86 -6.99 8.87
CA PHE A 73 5.10 -6.68 7.67
C PHE A 73 5.94 -6.68 6.38
N GLY A 74 5.31 -7.10 5.28
CA GLY A 74 5.81 -6.95 3.92
C GLY A 74 4.80 -6.19 3.08
N SER A 75 5.15 -4.99 2.61
CA SER A 75 4.22 -4.12 1.92
C SER A 75 4.90 -3.31 0.83
N GLU A 76 4.34 -3.35 -0.37
CA GLU A 76 4.79 -2.52 -1.49
C GLU A 76 4.17 -1.13 -1.39
N THR A 77 2.83 -1.07 -1.48
CA THR A 77 2.06 0.18 -1.48
C THR A 77 1.60 0.61 -0.09
N GLY A 78 2.10 0.01 1.01
CA GLY A 78 1.74 0.40 2.39
C GLY A 78 0.46 -0.20 3.00
N ASN A 79 -0.39 -0.93 2.25
CA ASN A 79 -1.60 -1.57 2.80
C ASN A 79 -1.31 -2.54 3.98
N ALA A 80 -0.36 -3.45 3.79
CA ALA A 80 0.02 -4.42 4.82
C ALA A 80 0.70 -3.74 6.01
N GLN A 81 1.47 -2.67 5.75
CA GLN A 81 2.08 -1.86 6.80
C GLN A 81 1.01 -1.18 7.67
N ALA A 82 0.01 -0.53 7.07
CA ALA A 82 -1.05 0.15 7.80
C ALA A 82 -1.87 -0.81 8.67
N LEU A 83 -2.20 -2.00 8.16
CA LEU A 83 -2.86 -3.05 8.95
C LEU A 83 -1.99 -3.52 10.12
N ALA A 84 -0.69 -3.69 9.89
CA ALA A 84 0.23 -4.13 10.93
C ALA A 84 0.44 -3.05 12.01
N GLU A 85 0.48 -1.76 11.64
CA GLU A 85 0.51 -0.64 12.59
C GLU A 85 -0.75 -0.57 13.44
N ALA A 86 -1.93 -0.68 12.80
CA ALA A 86 -3.22 -0.71 13.48
C ALA A 86 -3.31 -1.89 14.48
N PHE A 87 -2.84 -3.07 14.06
CA PHE A 87 -2.86 -4.24 14.93
C PHE A 87 -1.81 -4.16 16.05
N ALA A 88 -0.63 -3.59 15.79
CA ALA A 88 0.36 -3.31 16.81
C ALA A 88 -0.20 -2.40 17.91
N ALA A 89 -0.93 -1.35 17.53
CA ALA A 89 -1.58 -0.45 18.47
C ALA A 89 -2.61 -1.20 19.34
N ARG A 90 -3.48 -2.02 18.72
CA ARG A 90 -4.46 -2.85 19.42
C ARG A 90 -3.80 -3.83 20.41
N LEU A 91 -2.72 -4.50 20.02
CA LEU A 91 -1.99 -5.42 20.89
C LEU A 91 -1.34 -4.70 22.09
N LYS A 92 -0.84 -3.47 21.88
CA LYS A 92 -0.30 -2.63 22.97
C LYS A 92 -1.38 -2.19 23.95
N GLU A 93 -2.58 -1.84 23.47
CA GLU A 93 -3.74 -1.55 24.34
C GLU A 93 -4.13 -2.77 25.19
N MET A 94 -3.93 -3.97 24.66
CA MET A 94 -4.12 -5.25 25.36
C MET A 94 -2.93 -5.65 26.26
N GLN A 95 -1.98 -4.74 26.51
CA GLN A 95 -0.80 -4.94 27.38
C GLN A 95 0.22 -5.99 26.90
N PHE A 96 0.23 -6.32 25.59
CA PHE A 96 1.33 -7.10 25.01
C PHE A 96 2.53 -6.19 24.72
N THR A 97 3.73 -6.74 24.91
CA THR A 97 4.95 -6.09 24.41
C THR A 97 5.09 -6.40 22.92
N VAL A 98 4.99 -5.39 22.05
CA VAL A 98 5.04 -5.60 20.59
C VAL A 98 6.39 -5.16 20.02
N SER A 99 7.12 -6.10 19.44
CA SER A 99 8.25 -5.82 18.55
C SER A 99 7.73 -5.69 17.12
N PHE A 100 7.92 -4.53 16.49
CA PHE A 100 7.30 -4.18 15.21
C PHE A 100 8.37 -3.74 14.20
N SER A 101 8.42 -4.36 13.02
CA SER A 101 9.33 -3.96 11.93
C SER A 101 8.88 -4.50 10.57
N ALA A 102 9.47 -3.97 9.50
CA ALA A 102 9.41 -4.60 8.18
C ALA A 102 10.12 -5.98 8.19
N LEU A 103 9.83 -6.82 7.20
CA LEU A 103 10.38 -8.17 7.08
C LEU A 103 11.88 -8.15 6.79
N ASP A 104 12.36 -7.26 5.93
CA ASP A 104 13.78 -7.09 5.59
C ASP A 104 14.67 -6.65 6.77
N ALA A 105 14.08 -5.98 7.76
CA ALA A 105 14.76 -5.56 8.98
C ALA A 105 14.87 -6.70 10.03
N ALA A 106 14.11 -7.78 9.88
CA ALA A 106 14.05 -8.88 10.85
C ALA A 106 15.29 -9.78 10.74
N LYS A 107 16.03 -9.94 11.85
CA LYS A 107 17.23 -10.79 11.86
C LYS A 107 16.85 -12.24 12.22
N PRO A 108 17.64 -13.25 11.79
CA PRO A 108 17.38 -14.66 12.13
C PRO A 108 17.27 -14.94 13.64
N LYS A 109 17.95 -14.13 14.46
CA LYS A 109 17.93 -14.26 15.93
C LYS A 109 16.59 -13.78 16.53
N ASP A 110 15.93 -12.83 15.88
CA ASP A 110 14.65 -12.28 16.32
C ASP A 110 13.54 -13.31 16.09
N LEU A 111 13.60 -14.04 14.97
CA LEU A 111 12.67 -15.11 14.63
C LEU A 111 12.76 -16.29 15.60
N LYS A 112 13.96 -16.73 15.98
CA LYS A 112 14.15 -17.83 16.93
C LYS A 112 13.59 -17.55 18.33
N ASN A 113 13.53 -16.29 18.72
CA ASN A 113 13.11 -15.87 20.05
C ASN A 113 11.70 -15.26 20.06
N ALA A 114 11.03 -15.19 18.90
CA ALA A 114 9.67 -14.70 18.76
C ALA A 114 8.71 -15.77 19.31
N GLY A 115 8.45 -15.77 20.62
CA GLY A 115 7.47 -16.71 21.19
C GLY A 115 6.13 -16.70 20.43
N TYR A 116 5.67 -15.50 20.06
CA TYR A 116 4.59 -15.28 19.11
C TYR A 116 5.10 -14.48 17.91
N LEU A 117 4.91 -15.01 16.69
CA LEU A 117 5.31 -14.40 15.42
C LEU A 117 4.09 -14.17 14.54
N LEU A 118 3.75 -12.91 14.27
CA LEU A 118 2.65 -12.53 13.40
C LEU A 118 3.22 -11.87 12.16
N ILE A 119 2.77 -12.27 10.97
CA ILE A 119 3.25 -11.71 9.71
C ILE A 119 2.05 -11.21 8.90
N ILE A 120 2.11 -9.97 8.43
CA ILE A 120 1.14 -9.40 7.49
C ILE A 120 1.89 -9.05 6.21
N THR A 121 1.60 -9.72 5.10
CA THR A 121 2.34 -9.48 3.85
C THR A 121 1.42 -9.45 2.64
N SER A 122 1.74 -8.57 1.68
CA SER A 122 1.14 -8.64 0.34
C SER A 122 1.95 -9.53 -0.61
N THR A 123 1.37 -9.87 -1.76
CA THR A 123 2.02 -10.47 -2.93
C THR A 123 2.01 -9.45 -4.07
N GLN A 124 3.09 -9.36 -4.85
CA GLN A 124 3.23 -8.47 -6.00
C GLN A 124 3.26 -9.21 -7.33
N GLY A 125 2.88 -8.51 -8.41
CA GLY A 125 3.00 -8.93 -9.80
C GLY A 125 2.71 -10.41 -10.05
N GLU A 126 3.73 -11.12 -10.53
CA GLU A 126 3.68 -12.55 -10.89
C GLU A 126 3.94 -13.48 -9.69
N GLY A 127 3.52 -13.06 -8.49
CA GLY A 127 3.61 -13.87 -7.29
C GLY A 127 4.93 -13.69 -6.53
N ASP A 128 5.49 -12.49 -6.58
CA ASP A 128 6.75 -12.11 -5.95
C ASP A 128 6.51 -11.40 -4.59
N PRO A 129 7.45 -11.49 -3.63
CA PRO A 129 7.35 -10.74 -2.38
C PRO A 129 7.52 -9.23 -2.62
N PRO A 130 6.91 -8.38 -1.78
CA PRO A 130 7.22 -6.95 -1.74
C PRO A 130 8.71 -6.68 -1.56
N ASP A 131 9.18 -5.52 -2.02
CA ASP A 131 10.61 -5.20 -1.95
C ASP A 131 11.17 -5.27 -0.52
N ASN A 132 10.41 -4.79 0.47
CA ASN A 132 10.76 -4.86 1.90
C ASN A 132 10.52 -6.24 2.56
N ALA A 133 10.22 -7.27 1.76
CA ALA A 133 10.06 -8.65 2.19
C ALA A 133 10.97 -9.63 1.44
N LEU A 134 11.60 -9.19 0.35
CA LEU A 134 12.39 -10.05 -0.54
C LEU A 134 13.53 -10.78 0.18
N SER A 135 14.35 -10.04 0.93
CA SER A 135 15.50 -10.63 1.65
C SER A 135 15.08 -11.63 2.73
N PHE A 136 13.97 -11.37 3.42
CA PHE A 136 13.38 -12.30 4.37
C PHE A 136 12.85 -13.57 3.67
N TYR A 137 12.12 -13.39 2.57
CA TYR A 137 11.55 -14.48 1.79
C TYR A 137 12.66 -15.41 1.27
N GLU A 138 13.77 -14.85 0.75
CA GLU A 138 14.96 -15.61 0.36
C GLU A 138 15.61 -16.34 1.55
N LEU A 139 15.74 -15.65 2.70
CA LEU A 139 16.33 -16.22 3.91
C LEU A 139 15.59 -17.48 4.38
N ILE A 140 14.26 -17.43 4.51
CA ILE A 140 13.48 -18.56 5.02
C ILE A 140 13.47 -19.75 4.04
N HIS A 141 13.60 -19.50 2.74
CA HIS A 141 13.72 -20.54 1.71
C HIS A 141 15.16 -21.06 1.53
N SER A 142 16.16 -20.36 2.06
CA SER A 142 17.55 -20.77 1.99
C SER A 142 17.91 -21.87 3.00
N ARG A 143 19.09 -22.48 2.82
CA ARG A 143 19.70 -23.40 3.81
C ARG A 143 20.11 -22.70 5.11
N LYS A 144 20.14 -21.36 5.14
CA LYS A 144 20.49 -20.56 6.33
C LYS A 144 19.28 -20.26 7.22
N ALA A 145 18.08 -20.72 6.85
CA ALA A 145 16.86 -20.50 7.60
C ALA A 145 16.96 -21.02 9.05
N PRO A 146 16.54 -20.22 10.04
CA PRO A 146 16.53 -20.67 11.43
C PRO A 146 15.45 -21.72 11.66
N LYS A 147 15.70 -22.67 12.56
CA LYS A 147 14.63 -23.48 13.16
C LYS A 147 13.76 -22.62 14.06
N LEU A 148 12.46 -22.88 14.06
CA LEU A 148 11.43 -22.11 14.77
C LEU A 148 10.77 -22.95 15.87
N ASP A 149 11.53 -23.88 16.47
CA ASP A 149 11.05 -24.75 17.55
C ASP A 149 10.49 -23.90 18.72
N GLY A 150 9.20 -24.05 19.02
CA GLY A 150 8.52 -23.32 20.10
C GLY A 150 8.02 -21.91 19.73
N VAL A 151 8.12 -21.52 18.45
CA VAL A 151 7.52 -20.28 17.93
C VAL A 151 6.09 -20.56 17.50
N GLN A 152 5.14 -19.80 18.01
CA GLN A 152 3.75 -19.84 17.55
C GLN A 152 3.49 -18.74 16.54
N PHE A 153 2.95 -19.05 15.37
CA PHE A 153 2.83 -18.09 14.28
C PHE A 153 1.45 -18.01 13.63
N SER A 154 1.14 -16.87 13.02
CA SER A 154 -0.01 -16.73 12.11
C SER A 154 0.29 -15.70 11.03
N VAL A 155 -0.30 -15.89 9.85
CA VAL A 155 -0.07 -15.04 8.67
C VAL A 155 -1.38 -14.44 8.19
N LEU A 156 -1.39 -13.13 7.93
CA LEU A 156 -2.41 -12.45 7.15
C LEU A 156 -1.83 -12.14 5.77
N ALA A 157 -2.39 -12.75 4.73
CA ALA A 157 -1.91 -12.59 3.37
C ALA A 157 -2.83 -11.63 2.61
N LEU A 158 -2.27 -10.63 1.95
CA LEU A 158 -3.00 -9.72 1.06
C LEU A 158 -2.67 -10.07 -0.40
N GLY A 159 -3.68 -10.11 -1.26
CA GLY A 159 -3.50 -10.32 -2.68
C GLY A 159 -4.70 -9.86 -3.49
N ASP A 160 -4.69 -10.21 -4.77
CA ASP A 160 -5.80 -9.95 -5.69
C ASP A 160 -6.15 -11.24 -6.44
N GLN A 161 -7.40 -11.70 -6.34
CA GLN A 161 -7.87 -12.93 -6.98
C GLN A 161 -7.82 -12.87 -8.51
N THR A 162 -7.62 -11.68 -9.07
CA THR A 162 -7.52 -11.49 -10.50
C THR A 162 -6.15 -11.84 -11.08
N TYR A 163 -5.15 -12.03 -10.22
CA TYR A 163 -3.82 -12.52 -10.58
C TYR A 163 -3.74 -14.05 -10.44
N GLU A 164 -2.89 -14.68 -11.24
CA GLU A 164 -2.68 -16.14 -11.21
C GLU A 164 -2.22 -16.63 -9.82
N PHE A 165 -1.38 -15.82 -9.16
CA PHE A 165 -0.72 -16.17 -7.89
C PHE A 165 -1.35 -15.49 -6.66
N PHE A 166 -2.67 -15.58 -6.51
CA PHE A 166 -3.41 -14.99 -5.38
C PHE A 166 -2.82 -15.39 -4.01
N CYS A 167 -2.40 -14.39 -3.21
CA CYS A 167 -1.80 -14.55 -1.88
C CYS A 167 -0.58 -15.51 -1.81
N LYS A 168 0.12 -15.77 -2.93
CA LYS A 168 1.20 -16.77 -3.00
C LYS A 168 2.29 -16.57 -1.95
N VAL A 169 2.79 -15.35 -1.75
CA VAL A 169 3.88 -15.07 -0.79
C VAL A 169 3.44 -15.39 0.63
N GLY A 170 2.25 -14.94 1.04
CA GLY A 170 1.71 -15.26 2.36
C GLY A 170 1.46 -16.77 2.56
N LYS A 171 1.01 -17.47 1.51
CA LYS A 171 0.83 -18.94 1.51
C LYS A 171 2.16 -19.67 1.69
N GLU A 172 3.18 -19.25 0.97
CA GLU A 172 4.51 -19.84 1.01
C GLU A 172 5.22 -19.55 2.33
N ILE A 173 5.11 -18.32 2.87
CA ILE A 173 5.61 -17.99 4.20
C ILE A 173 4.93 -18.85 5.27
N ASP A 174 3.59 -18.92 5.30
CA ASP A 174 2.85 -19.74 6.29
C ASP A 174 3.31 -21.21 6.25
N LYS A 175 3.37 -21.79 5.05
CA LYS A 175 3.85 -23.17 4.87
C LYS A 175 5.29 -23.32 5.31
N ARG A 176 6.16 -22.36 4.97
CA ARG A 176 7.58 -22.45 5.27
C ARG A 176 7.87 -22.31 6.76
N LEU A 177 7.13 -21.47 7.49
CA LEU A 177 7.26 -21.36 8.95
C LEU A 177 6.91 -22.67 9.65
N GLU A 178 5.87 -23.37 9.17
CA GLU A 178 5.50 -24.72 9.67
C GLU A 178 6.62 -25.74 9.38
N GLU A 179 7.16 -25.76 8.15
CA GLU A 179 8.29 -26.64 7.79
C GLU A 179 9.56 -26.38 8.62
N LEU A 180 9.74 -25.16 9.12
CA LEU A 180 10.87 -24.77 9.97
C LEU A 180 10.65 -25.12 11.46
N GLY A 181 9.50 -25.70 11.83
CA GLY A 181 9.17 -26.15 13.17
C GLY A 181 8.27 -25.21 13.98
N GLY A 182 7.75 -24.14 13.36
CA GLY A 182 6.78 -23.26 13.99
C GLY A 182 5.41 -23.92 14.13
N GLU A 183 4.67 -23.54 15.17
CA GLU A 183 3.30 -24.02 15.41
C GLU A 183 2.29 -22.94 15.01
N ARG A 184 1.30 -23.29 14.18
CA ARG A 184 0.29 -22.32 13.74
C ARG A 184 -0.65 -21.95 14.91
N LEU A 185 -0.61 -20.69 15.32
CA LEU A 185 -1.43 -20.10 16.39
C LEU A 185 -2.90 -19.92 15.97
N TYR A 186 -3.11 -19.39 14.77
CA TYR A 186 -4.41 -19.15 14.17
C TYR A 186 -4.30 -19.38 12.65
N PRO A 187 -5.33 -19.93 11.98
CA PRO A 187 -5.29 -20.16 10.55
C PRO A 187 -4.90 -18.92 9.75
N ARG A 188 -4.15 -19.11 8.66
CA ARG A 188 -3.89 -18.04 7.70
C ARG A 188 -5.20 -17.56 7.10
N VAL A 189 -5.33 -16.24 6.93
CA VAL A 189 -6.43 -15.62 6.20
C VAL A 189 -5.86 -14.99 4.93
N ASP A 190 -6.48 -15.30 3.79
CA ASP A 190 -6.09 -14.82 2.45
C ASP A 190 -7.10 -13.72 2.04
N CYS A 191 -6.67 -12.46 2.08
CA CYS A 191 -7.51 -11.30 1.78
C CYS A 191 -7.40 -10.89 0.31
N ASP A 192 -8.53 -10.51 -0.28
CA ASP A 192 -8.57 -9.80 -1.58
C ASP A 192 -8.43 -8.28 -1.37
N VAL A 193 -8.53 -7.46 -2.42
CA VAL A 193 -8.33 -5.99 -2.38
C VAL A 193 -9.25 -5.28 -1.36
N ASP A 194 -10.45 -5.81 -1.11
CA ASP A 194 -11.41 -5.42 -0.07
C ASP A 194 -11.14 -6.12 1.28
N TYR A 195 -9.87 -6.11 1.70
CA TYR A 195 -9.34 -6.87 2.83
C TYR A 195 -9.90 -6.53 4.22
N GLU A 196 -10.64 -5.43 4.39
CA GLU A 196 -10.96 -4.88 5.72
C GLU A 196 -11.73 -5.87 6.62
N GLU A 197 -12.74 -6.55 6.07
CA GLU A 197 -13.56 -7.48 6.85
C GLU A 197 -12.76 -8.73 7.25
N ASP A 198 -12.00 -9.29 6.31
CA ASP A 198 -11.20 -10.50 6.53
C ASP A 198 -10.01 -10.23 7.47
N ALA A 199 -9.37 -9.06 7.35
CA ALA A 199 -8.31 -8.62 8.26
C ALA A 199 -8.84 -8.43 9.69
N GLN A 200 -10.03 -7.85 9.84
CA GLN A 200 -10.64 -7.69 11.16
C GLN A 200 -11.02 -9.04 11.79
N GLU A 201 -11.55 -9.97 10.99
CA GLU A 201 -11.83 -11.35 11.43
C GLU A 201 -10.54 -12.04 11.93
N TRP A 202 -9.44 -11.88 11.19
CA TRP A 202 -8.13 -12.40 11.61
C TRP A 202 -7.62 -11.71 12.88
N PHE A 203 -7.76 -10.39 13.03
CA PHE A 203 -7.39 -9.67 14.26
C PHE A 203 -8.16 -10.22 15.48
N GLU A 204 -9.46 -10.41 15.35
CA GLU A 204 -10.31 -10.97 16.40
C GLU A 204 -9.95 -12.42 16.74
N GLY A 205 -9.71 -13.24 15.71
CA GLY A 205 -9.28 -14.62 15.87
C GLY A 205 -7.96 -14.76 16.60
N VAL A 206 -6.92 -14.05 16.15
CA VAL A 206 -5.59 -14.07 16.78
C VAL A 206 -5.65 -13.53 18.21
N THR A 207 -6.33 -12.42 18.44
CA THR A 207 -6.45 -11.85 19.79
C THR A 207 -7.17 -12.78 20.75
N GLY A 208 -8.23 -13.48 20.30
CA GLY A 208 -8.92 -14.50 21.09
C GLY A 208 -8.01 -15.66 21.52
N VAL A 209 -7.13 -16.13 20.63
CA VAL A 209 -6.15 -17.20 20.96
C VAL A 209 -5.04 -16.68 21.90
N LEU A 210 -4.53 -15.47 21.66
CA LEU A 210 -3.52 -14.86 22.52
C LEU A 210 -4.05 -14.62 23.95
N GLN A 211 -5.33 -14.25 24.07
CA GLN A 211 -6.00 -14.04 25.35
C GLN A 211 -6.37 -15.36 26.04
N SER A 212 -6.85 -16.39 25.33
CA SER A 212 -7.21 -17.69 25.93
C SER A 212 -6.00 -18.49 26.46
N SER A 213 -4.79 -18.19 25.97
CA SER A 213 -3.53 -18.70 26.54
C SER A 213 -3.02 -17.87 27.74
N ALA A 214 -3.79 -16.87 28.18
CA ALA A 214 -3.57 -16.07 29.40
C ALA A 214 -4.86 -16.11 30.26
N LEU A 215 -4.73 -15.84 31.57
CA LEU A 215 -5.90 -15.67 32.45
C LEU A 215 -6.82 -14.54 31.92
N PRO A 216 -8.13 -14.58 32.24
CA PRO A 216 -9.16 -13.92 31.44
C PRO A 216 -9.07 -12.39 31.47
N PRO A 217 -9.41 -11.70 30.37
CA PRO A 217 -9.64 -10.26 30.39
C PRO A 217 -11.00 -9.94 31.03
N SER A 218 -11.03 -8.85 31.79
CA SER A 218 -12.23 -8.16 32.22
C SER A 218 -12.97 -7.62 31.00
N THR A 219 -14.30 -7.78 30.99
CA THR A 219 -15.21 -7.15 30.04
C THR A 219 -15.05 -5.63 30.09
N ALA A 220 -14.56 -5.04 29.00
CA ALA A 220 -14.69 -3.62 28.73
C ALA A 220 -15.88 -3.42 27.78
N ALA A 221 -16.81 -2.60 28.23
CA ALA A 221 -18.03 -2.25 27.53
C ALA A 221 -17.73 -1.48 26.25
N ASP A 222 -18.61 -1.69 25.27
CA ASP A 222 -18.77 -0.89 24.06
C ASP A 222 -18.67 0.60 24.39
N ALA A 223 -17.58 1.23 23.95
CA ALA A 223 -17.48 2.67 23.85
C ALA A 223 -17.82 3.01 22.39
N THR A 224 -19.06 3.44 22.18
CA THR A 224 -19.45 4.21 21.00
C THR A 224 -18.58 5.46 20.96
N ARG A 225 -17.53 5.42 20.13
CA ARG A 225 -16.79 6.62 19.76
C ARG A 225 -17.76 7.58 19.07
N PRO A 226 -17.73 8.88 19.37
CA PRO A 226 -18.44 9.85 18.56
C PRO A 226 -17.94 9.73 17.12
N ALA A 227 -18.85 9.88 16.15
CA ALA A 227 -18.51 9.87 14.72
C ALA A 227 -17.54 11.03 14.44
N ASN A 228 -16.25 10.75 14.51
CA ASN A 228 -15.24 11.58 13.88
C ASN A 228 -15.47 11.43 12.38
N THR A 229 -15.64 12.55 11.70
CA THR A 229 -15.79 12.68 10.24
C THR A 229 -14.48 12.36 9.52
N ASP A 230 -13.73 11.36 9.97
CA ASP A 230 -12.47 10.96 9.36
C ASP A 230 -12.80 10.07 8.15
N TYR A 231 -12.66 10.64 6.96
CA TYR A 231 -12.82 9.89 5.72
C TYR A 231 -11.69 8.85 5.58
N SER A 232 -12.04 7.68 5.06
CA SER A 232 -11.13 6.54 4.96
C SER A 232 -11.53 5.64 3.80
N LYS A 233 -10.77 4.56 3.57
CA LYS A 233 -11.14 3.54 2.57
C LYS A 233 -12.56 2.99 2.79
N SER A 234 -12.97 2.75 4.03
CA SER A 234 -14.33 2.28 4.37
C SER A 234 -15.40 3.38 4.45
N ASN A 235 -15.00 4.66 4.38
CA ASN A 235 -15.89 5.82 4.42
C ASN A 235 -15.32 6.93 3.50
N PRO A 236 -15.41 6.77 2.16
CA PRO A 236 -14.73 7.66 1.23
C PRO A 236 -15.38 9.06 1.19
N PHE A 237 -14.55 10.08 0.97
CA PHE A 237 -14.98 11.46 0.75
C PHE A 237 -15.61 11.60 -0.64
N GLN A 238 -16.68 12.39 -0.76
CA GLN A 238 -17.32 12.66 -2.05
C GLN A 238 -16.68 13.91 -2.68
N ALA A 239 -15.55 13.72 -3.36
CA ALA A 239 -14.81 14.80 -4.00
C ALA A 239 -15.52 15.28 -5.26
N GLU A 240 -15.67 16.59 -5.40
CA GLU A 240 -16.20 17.21 -6.62
C GLU A 240 -15.13 17.22 -7.71
N VAL A 241 -15.52 16.86 -8.93
CA VAL A 241 -14.66 16.93 -10.10
C VAL A 241 -14.62 18.38 -10.56
N LEU A 242 -13.45 19.00 -10.50
CA LEU A 242 -13.24 20.39 -10.90
C LEU A 242 -12.98 20.49 -12.40
N GLU A 243 -12.08 19.66 -12.90
CA GLU A 243 -11.68 19.61 -14.31
C GLU A 243 -11.50 18.16 -14.77
N ASN A 244 -11.78 17.91 -16.05
CA ASN A 244 -11.55 16.63 -16.71
C ASN A 244 -11.19 16.86 -18.18
N ILE A 245 -9.90 16.78 -18.49
CA ILE A 245 -9.33 17.22 -19.77
C ILE A 245 -8.55 16.07 -20.40
N ASN A 246 -8.91 15.68 -21.64
CA ASN A 246 -8.07 14.78 -22.43
C ASN A 246 -6.79 15.51 -22.86
N LEU A 247 -5.64 14.98 -22.42
CA LEU A 247 -4.30 15.51 -22.69
C LEU A 247 -3.75 15.10 -24.05
N ASN A 248 -4.34 14.09 -24.69
CA ASN A 248 -3.93 13.65 -26.02
C ASN A 248 -4.48 14.60 -27.09
N TRP A 249 -3.66 14.90 -28.11
CA TRP A 249 -4.08 15.74 -29.23
C TRP A 249 -4.92 14.95 -30.24
N GLU A 250 -5.63 15.69 -31.11
CA GLU A 250 -6.40 15.12 -32.21
C GLU A 250 -5.54 14.16 -33.07
N GLY A 251 -6.05 12.95 -33.29
CA GLY A 251 -5.39 11.90 -34.05
C GLY A 251 -4.62 10.88 -33.21
N SER A 252 -4.51 11.07 -31.89
CA SER A 252 -4.01 10.01 -31.00
C SER A 252 -4.93 8.78 -31.02
N ASN A 253 -4.34 7.60 -30.88
CA ASN A 253 -5.03 6.34 -30.59
C ASN A 253 -5.15 6.07 -29.08
N LYS A 254 -4.74 7.03 -28.24
CA LYS A 254 -4.84 7.01 -26.79
C LYS A 254 -5.79 8.10 -26.32
N GLU A 255 -6.30 7.90 -25.12
CA GLU A 255 -7.09 8.90 -24.40
C GLU A 255 -6.62 8.91 -22.95
N THR A 256 -6.06 10.03 -22.51
CA THR A 256 -5.41 10.18 -21.21
C THR A 256 -5.89 11.46 -20.58
N HIS A 257 -6.60 11.34 -19.47
CA HIS A 257 -7.26 12.45 -18.81
C HIS A 257 -6.40 13.00 -17.68
N HIS A 258 -6.25 14.32 -17.68
CA HIS A 258 -5.99 15.08 -16.47
C HIS A 258 -7.32 15.30 -15.74
N ILE A 259 -7.38 14.94 -14.47
CA ILE A 259 -8.54 15.19 -13.62
C ILE A 259 -8.12 15.93 -12.36
N GLU A 260 -8.87 16.96 -12.00
CA GLU A 260 -8.72 17.72 -10.77
C GLU A 260 -9.91 17.43 -9.86
N LEU A 261 -9.64 17.06 -8.61
CA LEU A 261 -10.66 16.74 -7.62
C LEU A 261 -10.54 17.71 -6.44
N SER A 262 -11.65 18.34 -6.06
CA SER A 262 -11.72 19.16 -4.85
C SER A 262 -11.63 18.27 -3.61
N LEU A 263 -10.70 18.61 -2.73
CA LEU A 263 -10.54 18.05 -1.39
C LEU A 263 -11.01 19.03 -0.30
N GLU A 264 -11.65 20.15 -0.67
CA GLU A 264 -12.13 21.14 0.29
C GLU A 264 -13.08 20.49 1.30
N GLY A 265 -12.85 20.72 2.59
CA GLY A 265 -13.65 20.16 3.67
C GLY A 265 -13.43 18.67 3.96
N SER A 266 -12.55 17.99 3.23
CA SER A 266 -12.17 16.59 3.51
C SER A 266 -11.26 16.46 4.73
N GLY A 267 -10.48 17.51 5.04
CA GLY A 267 -9.40 17.45 6.03
C GLY A 267 -8.20 16.60 5.57
N PHE A 268 -8.17 16.16 4.31
CA PHE A 268 -7.07 15.41 3.77
C PHE A 268 -5.83 16.27 3.60
N THR A 269 -4.70 15.63 3.87
CA THR A 269 -3.38 16.05 3.40
C THR A 269 -2.78 14.88 2.63
N PHE A 270 -1.86 15.17 1.73
CA PHE A 270 -1.11 14.17 0.99
C PHE A 270 0.31 14.69 0.72
N GLU A 271 1.22 13.79 0.43
CA GLU A 271 2.59 14.10 0.05
C GLU A 271 2.88 13.55 -1.35
N PRO A 272 3.83 14.15 -2.08
CA PRO A 272 4.25 13.61 -3.37
C PRO A 272 4.57 12.11 -3.30
N GLY A 273 4.06 11.36 -4.27
CA GLY A 273 4.16 9.90 -4.32
C GLY A 273 3.07 9.13 -3.56
N ASP A 274 2.15 9.81 -2.86
CA ASP A 274 0.89 9.20 -2.41
C ASP A 274 -0.05 8.95 -3.62
N SER A 275 -1.12 8.18 -3.39
CA SER A 275 -2.14 7.88 -4.39
C SER A 275 -3.53 8.30 -3.92
N ILE A 276 -4.46 8.49 -4.85
CA ILE A 276 -5.90 8.57 -4.56
C ILE A 276 -6.55 7.25 -4.94
N GLY A 277 -7.29 6.66 -4.00
CA GLY A 277 -8.19 5.55 -4.30
C GLY A 277 -9.57 6.07 -4.67
N ILE A 278 -10.05 5.73 -5.87
CA ILE A 278 -11.38 6.07 -6.37
C ILE A 278 -12.25 4.81 -6.34
N TYR A 279 -13.46 4.87 -5.77
CA TYR A 279 -14.45 3.80 -5.92
C TYR A 279 -15.27 4.03 -7.20
N PRO A 280 -15.10 3.21 -8.24
CA PRO A 280 -15.80 3.44 -9.49
C PRO A 280 -17.23 2.91 -9.46
N GLU A 281 -18.04 3.38 -10.41
CA GLU A 281 -19.33 2.79 -10.74
C GLU A 281 -19.22 1.96 -12.03
N ASN A 282 -19.85 0.79 -12.03
CA ASN A 282 -20.02 0.00 -13.24
C ASN A 282 -20.76 0.78 -14.32
N ASP A 283 -20.61 0.35 -15.56
CA ASP A 283 -21.42 0.90 -16.65
C ASP A 283 -22.91 0.63 -16.39
N PRO A 284 -23.76 1.68 -16.29
CA PRO A 284 -25.19 1.48 -16.15
C PRO A 284 -25.79 0.59 -17.23
N GLU A 285 -25.31 0.68 -18.48
CA GLU A 285 -25.81 -0.16 -19.58
C GLU A 285 -25.47 -1.64 -19.37
N LEU A 286 -24.28 -1.94 -18.83
CA LEU A 286 -23.88 -3.29 -18.47
C LEU A 286 -24.74 -3.85 -17.33
N VAL A 287 -25.05 -3.02 -16.32
CA VAL A 287 -25.92 -3.40 -15.21
C VAL A 287 -27.32 -3.72 -15.70
N GLU A 288 -27.92 -2.86 -16.54
CA GLU A 288 -29.25 -3.12 -17.10
C GLU A 288 -29.25 -4.40 -17.92
N ARG A 289 -28.26 -4.59 -18.79
CA ARG A 289 -28.16 -5.79 -19.63
C ARG A 289 -28.09 -7.07 -18.80
N LEU A 290 -27.35 -7.06 -17.69
CA LEU A 290 -27.27 -8.20 -16.78
C LEU A 290 -28.62 -8.49 -16.09
N ILE A 291 -29.28 -7.45 -15.57
CA ILE A 291 -30.60 -7.55 -14.92
C ILE A 291 -31.65 -8.07 -15.90
N GLU A 292 -31.69 -7.52 -17.12
CA GLU A 292 -32.61 -7.94 -18.18
C GLU A 292 -32.37 -9.39 -18.60
N LYS A 293 -31.10 -9.78 -18.77
CA LYS A 293 -30.73 -11.13 -19.20
C LYS A 293 -31.13 -12.20 -18.18
N LEU A 294 -31.04 -11.87 -16.90
CA LEU A 294 -31.35 -12.79 -15.79
C LEU A 294 -32.80 -12.64 -15.28
N GLY A 295 -33.54 -11.64 -15.76
CA GLY A 295 -34.95 -11.45 -15.46
C GLY A 295 -35.23 -11.03 -14.02
N TRP A 296 -34.33 -10.26 -13.40
CA TRP A 296 -34.45 -9.83 -12.01
C TRP A 296 -35.27 -8.53 -11.87
N ASP A 297 -35.86 -8.33 -10.69
CA ASP A 297 -36.41 -7.02 -10.30
C ASP A 297 -35.25 -6.12 -9.84
N PRO A 298 -34.99 -4.97 -10.51
CA PRO A 298 -33.92 -4.05 -10.12
C PRO A 298 -34.06 -3.51 -8.69
N LYS A 299 -35.24 -3.60 -8.07
CA LYS A 299 -35.54 -3.15 -6.71
C LYS A 299 -35.42 -4.25 -5.65
N GLU A 300 -35.17 -5.49 -6.05
CA GLU A 300 -35.04 -6.59 -5.09
C GLU A 300 -33.89 -6.32 -4.12
N PRO A 301 -34.09 -6.44 -2.79
CA PRO A 301 -33.05 -6.18 -1.83
C PRO A 301 -32.02 -7.31 -1.83
N VAL A 302 -30.75 -6.93 -1.96
CA VAL A 302 -29.60 -7.84 -1.92
C VAL A 302 -28.60 -7.44 -0.85
N PRO A 303 -27.94 -8.40 -0.17
CA PRO A 303 -26.91 -8.07 0.80
C PRO A 303 -25.73 -7.36 0.12
N ILE A 304 -25.05 -6.48 0.85
CA ILE A 304 -23.81 -5.80 0.39
C ILE A 304 -22.61 -6.05 1.31
N ASN A 305 -22.83 -6.70 2.46
CA ASN A 305 -21.77 -7.09 3.40
C ASN A 305 -22.20 -8.26 4.31
N LYS A 306 -21.24 -8.78 5.08
CA LYS A 306 -21.48 -9.86 6.07
C LYS A 306 -22.34 -9.39 7.27
N LYS A 307 -22.56 -8.08 7.44
CA LYS A 307 -23.34 -7.49 8.55
C LYS A 307 -24.85 -7.43 8.26
N GLY A 308 -25.27 -7.82 7.05
CA GLY A 308 -26.67 -7.89 6.67
C GLY A 308 -27.26 -6.57 6.17
N GLU A 309 -26.44 -5.58 5.82
CA GLU A 309 -26.91 -4.39 5.10
C GLU A 309 -27.34 -4.78 3.68
N VAL A 310 -28.39 -4.12 3.19
CA VAL A 310 -28.99 -4.44 1.89
C VAL A 310 -29.21 -3.18 1.06
N LEU A 311 -29.13 -3.33 -0.26
CA LEU A 311 -29.48 -2.32 -1.26
C LEU A 311 -30.34 -2.92 -2.37
N PRO A 312 -31.06 -2.09 -3.15
CA PRO A 312 -31.67 -2.52 -4.41
C PRO A 312 -30.64 -3.20 -5.31
N ALA A 313 -31.00 -4.31 -5.96
CA ALA A 313 -30.13 -5.10 -6.83
C ALA A 313 -29.38 -4.24 -7.86
N ARG A 314 -30.07 -3.28 -8.48
CA ARG A 314 -29.46 -2.35 -9.44
C ARG A 314 -28.37 -1.49 -8.81
N GLU A 315 -28.60 -0.94 -7.62
CA GLU A 315 -27.63 -0.09 -6.93
C GLU A 315 -26.43 -0.90 -6.43
N ALA A 316 -26.68 -2.11 -5.92
CA ALA A 316 -25.64 -3.02 -5.50
C ALA A 316 -24.73 -3.44 -6.68
N LEU A 317 -25.31 -3.83 -7.82
CA LEU A 317 -24.55 -4.16 -9.02
C LEU A 317 -23.85 -2.94 -9.63
N LEU A 318 -24.40 -1.73 -9.47
CA LEU A 318 -23.78 -0.51 -9.98
C LEU A 318 -22.53 -0.11 -9.17
N ARG A 319 -22.56 -0.24 -7.84
CA ARG A 319 -21.56 0.38 -6.94
C ARG A 319 -20.81 -0.56 -6.02
N HIS A 320 -21.39 -1.71 -5.67
CA HIS A 320 -20.88 -2.56 -4.60
C HIS A 320 -20.20 -3.82 -5.09
N TYR A 321 -20.55 -4.32 -6.27
CA TYR A 321 -20.04 -5.57 -6.81
C TYR A 321 -19.28 -5.38 -8.11
N GLU A 322 -18.19 -6.11 -8.26
CA GLU A 322 -17.50 -6.22 -9.53
C GLU A 322 -18.35 -7.09 -10.49
N ILE A 323 -18.62 -6.58 -11.70
CA ILE A 323 -19.35 -7.33 -12.73
C ILE A 323 -18.65 -7.37 -14.10
N THR A 324 -17.38 -6.97 -14.21
CA THR A 324 -16.68 -6.88 -15.49
C THR A 324 -15.67 -7.99 -15.70
N ARG A 325 -14.99 -8.48 -14.65
CA ARG A 325 -13.84 -9.36 -14.74
C ARG A 325 -14.20 -10.78 -14.32
N LEU A 326 -13.83 -11.74 -15.17
CA LEU A 326 -13.90 -13.16 -14.82
C LEU A 326 -12.64 -13.60 -14.10
N THR A 327 -12.83 -14.43 -13.06
CA THR A 327 -11.75 -15.12 -12.36
C THR A 327 -12.02 -16.62 -12.33
N LYS A 328 -10.98 -17.43 -12.13
CA LYS A 328 -11.15 -18.89 -11.99
C LYS A 328 -12.09 -19.26 -10.83
N PRO A 329 -11.99 -18.65 -9.62
CA PRO A 329 -12.97 -18.87 -8.55
C PRO A 329 -14.40 -18.51 -8.96
N LEU A 330 -14.60 -17.40 -9.68
CA LEU A 330 -15.91 -16.97 -10.15
C LEU A 330 -16.52 -17.97 -11.14
N LEU A 331 -15.73 -18.47 -12.11
CA LEU A 331 -16.21 -19.52 -13.03
C LEU A 331 -16.63 -20.80 -12.29
N GLN A 332 -15.86 -21.20 -11.27
CA GLN A 332 -16.17 -22.39 -10.46
C GLN A 332 -17.47 -22.22 -9.67
N GLN A 333 -17.67 -21.06 -9.03
CA GLN A 333 -18.89 -20.75 -8.32
C GLN A 333 -20.10 -20.66 -9.28
N ALA A 334 -19.91 -20.01 -10.43
CA ALA A 334 -20.95 -19.91 -11.47
C ALA A 334 -21.34 -21.28 -12.02
N ALA A 335 -20.40 -22.20 -12.22
CA ALA A 335 -20.71 -23.56 -12.69
C ALA A 335 -21.64 -24.31 -11.73
N VAL A 336 -21.42 -24.16 -10.43
CA VAL A 336 -22.28 -24.74 -9.39
C VAL A 336 -23.64 -24.04 -9.38
N LEU A 337 -23.65 -22.71 -9.39
CA LEU A 337 -24.87 -21.92 -9.24
C LEU A 337 -25.78 -22.01 -10.48
N PHE A 338 -25.20 -21.98 -11.68
CA PHE A 338 -25.96 -21.99 -12.94
C PHE A 338 -26.45 -23.38 -13.31
N GLY A 339 -25.77 -24.44 -12.83
CA GLY A 339 -26.06 -25.82 -13.21
C GLY A 339 -25.89 -26.09 -14.71
N ASN A 340 -25.14 -25.24 -15.42
CA ASN A 340 -24.96 -25.31 -16.86
C ASN A 340 -23.90 -26.37 -17.22
N LYS A 341 -24.32 -27.45 -17.88
CA LYS A 341 -23.44 -28.58 -18.26
C LYS A 341 -22.27 -28.16 -19.15
N GLY A 342 -22.46 -27.16 -20.01
CA GLY A 342 -21.39 -26.65 -20.87
C GLY A 342 -20.32 -25.93 -20.06
N LEU A 343 -20.71 -25.13 -19.08
CA LEU A 343 -19.79 -24.46 -18.17
C LEU A 343 -19.06 -25.47 -17.26
N THR A 344 -19.77 -26.51 -16.79
CA THR A 344 -19.13 -27.60 -16.05
C THR A 344 -18.07 -28.31 -16.90
N ALA A 345 -18.38 -28.63 -18.17
CA ALA A 345 -17.44 -29.27 -19.08
C ALA A 345 -16.23 -28.38 -19.41
N LEU A 346 -16.43 -27.06 -19.56
CA LEU A 346 -15.35 -26.10 -19.75
C LEU A 346 -14.33 -26.16 -18.60
N LEU A 347 -14.81 -26.29 -17.35
CA LEU A 347 -13.95 -26.38 -16.16
C LEU A 347 -13.21 -27.70 -16.02
N GLU A 348 -13.63 -28.77 -16.71
CA GLU A 348 -12.90 -30.04 -16.74
C GLU A 348 -11.61 -29.93 -17.56
N ASN A 349 -11.52 -28.94 -18.46
CA ASN A 349 -10.32 -28.66 -19.24
C ASN A 349 -9.67 -27.34 -18.79
N GLU A 350 -8.59 -27.45 -18.01
CA GLU A 350 -7.88 -26.29 -17.47
C GLU A 350 -7.34 -25.32 -18.54
N ALA A 351 -6.91 -25.83 -19.70
CA ALA A 351 -6.40 -24.99 -20.78
C ALA A 351 -7.53 -24.18 -21.44
N GLU A 352 -8.69 -24.80 -21.66
CA GLU A 352 -9.86 -24.11 -22.21
C GLU A 352 -10.43 -23.11 -21.21
N ALA A 353 -10.51 -23.47 -19.92
CA ALA A 353 -10.95 -22.55 -18.88
C ALA A 353 -10.02 -21.33 -18.76
N LYS A 354 -8.69 -21.52 -18.86
CA LYS A 354 -7.72 -20.40 -18.86
C LYS A 354 -7.91 -19.51 -20.08
N ALA A 355 -8.02 -20.10 -21.28
CA ALA A 355 -8.28 -19.34 -22.51
C ALA A 355 -9.63 -18.62 -22.49
N TYR A 356 -10.63 -19.16 -21.78
CA TYR A 356 -11.94 -18.54 -21.66
C TYR A 356 -11.92 -17.21 -20.90
N LEU A 357 -11.07 -17.12 -19.87
CA LEU A 357 -10.89 -15.91 -19.05
C LEU A 357 -10.28 -14.74 -19.84
N GLU A 358 -9.64 -14.99 -20.98
CA GLU A 358 -9.05 -13.94 -21.80
C GLU A 358 -10.12 -13.21 -22.62
N GLY A 359 -10.28 -11.91 -22.35
CA GLY A 359 -11.17 -11.04 -23.14
C GLY A 359 -12.67 -11.25 -22.92
N ARG A 360 -13.09 -12.00 -21.90
CA ARG A 360 -14.50 -12.16 -21.50
C ARG A 360 -14.77 -11.60 -20.12
N GLY A 361 -15.95 -10.99 -19.98
CA GLY A 361 -16.49 -10.53 -18.70
C GLY A 361 -17.68 -11.35 -18.23
N LEU A 362 -18.22 -10.99 -17.07
CA LEU A 362 -19.35 -11.69 -16.45
C LEU A 362 -20.58 -11.75 -17.36
N ILE A 363 -20.85 -10.68 -18.11
CA ILE A 363 -21.97 -10.67 -19.05
C ILE A 363 -21.82 -11.72 -20.16
N ASP A 364 -20.59 -11.93 -20.65
CA ASP A 364 -20.31 -12.91 -21.70
C ASP A 364 -20.55 -14.33 -21.15
N LEU A 365 -20.13 -14.59 -19.90
CA LEU A 365 -20.41 -15.86 -19.20
C LEU A 365 -21.92 -16.13 -19.08
N VAL A 366 -22.70 -15.14 -18.68
CA VAL A 366 -24.15 -15.26 -18.52
C VAL A 366 -24.87 -15.45 -19.87
N GLU A 367 -24.34 -14.87 -20.94
CA GLU A 367 -24.91 -15.01 -22.28
C GLU A 367 -24.58 -16.33 -22.96
N GLU A 368 -23.34 -16.80 -22.83
CA GLU A 368 -22.88 -18.05 -23.43
C GLU A 368 -23.31 -19.29 -22.62
N TYR A 369 -23.35 -19.18 -21.28
CA TYR A 369 -23.74 -20.25 -20.37
C TYR A 369 -24.89 -19.81 -19.44
N PRO A 370 -26.08 -19.52 -19.99
CA PRO A 370 -27.18 -18.99 -19.19
C PRO A 370 -27.62 -20.00 -18.11
N PRO A 371 -27.92 -19.53 -16.88
CA PRO A 371 -28.60 -20.34 -15.87
C PRO A 371 -30.08 -20.54 -16.24
N GLU A 372 -30.68 -21.66 -15.82
CA GLU A 372 -32.14 -21.86 -15.98
C GLU A 372 -32.94 -20.88 -15.10
N LYS A 373 -32.56 -20.77 -13.82
CA LYS A 373 -33.05 -19.77 -12.87
C LYS A 373 -32.00 -19.55 -11.79
N VAL A 374 -31.70 -18.29 -11.50
CA VAL A 374 -30.81 -17.91 -10.40
C VAL A 374 -31.42 -16.73 -9.63
N GLU A 375 -31.47 -16.85 -8.32
CA GLU A 375 -31.92 -15.76 -7.46
C GLU A 375 -30.80 -14.71 -7.34
N VAL A 376 -31.14 -13.43 -7.43
CA VAL A 376 -30.14 -12.34 -7.44
C VAL A 376 -29.27 -12.35 -6.19
N GLN A 377 -29.84 -12.69 -5.03
CA GLN A 377 -29.11 -12.80 -3.76
C GLN A 377 -28.00 -13.86 -3.81
N ALA A 378 -28.28 -15.03 -4.39
CA ALA A 378 -27.28 -16.09 -4.54
C ALA A 378 -26.21 -15.71 -5.58
N PHE A 379 -26.59 -14.94 -6.60
CA PHE A 379 -25.67 -14.47 -7.61
C PHE A 379 -24.66 -13.45 -7.05
N VAL A 380 -25.14 -12.42 -6.33
CA VAL A 380 -24.25 -11.39 -5.78
C VAL A 380 -23.31 -11.93 -4.70
N GLN A 381 -23.68 -13.01 -4.01
CA GLN A 381 -22.80 -13.67 -3.03
C GLN A 381 -21.55 -14.31 -3.65
N MET A 382 -21.60 -14.60 -4.96
CA MET A 382 -20.46 -15.12 -5.72
C MET A 382 -19.53 -13.98 -6.21
N LEU A 383 -20.05 -12.75 -6.26
CA LEU A 383 -19.29 -11.60 -6.73
C LEU A 383 -18.41 -11.06 -5.61
N ARG A 384 -17.19 -10.66 -5.98
CA ARG A 384 -16.33 -9.86 -5.10
C ARG A 384 -16.88 -8.44 -4.99
N LYS A 385 -16.55 -7.75 -3.91
CA LYS A 385 -16.88 -6.31 -3.80
C LYS A 385 -16.09 -5.50 -4.82
N MET A 386 -16.65 -4.36 -5.19
CA MET A 386 -16.00 -3.39 -6.08
C MET A 386 -14.72 -2.86 -5.43
N PRO A 387 -13.53 -3.18 -5.97
CA PRO A 387 -12.29 -2.65 -5.43
C PRO A 387 -12.13 -1.17 -5.82
N PRO A 388 -11.53 -0.32 -4.97
CA PRO A 388 -11.12 1.00 -5.40
C PRO A 388 -9.96 0.89 -6.41
N ARG A 389 -9.85 1.87 -7.31
CA ARG A 389 -8.71 2.01 -8.21
C ARG A 389 -7.76 3.09 -7.69
N LEU A 390 -6.50 2.72 -7.51
CA LEU A 390 -5.45 3.63 -7.06
C LEU A 390 -4.84 4.35 -8.26
N TYR A 391 -4.64 5.66 -8.11
CA TYR A 391 -3.95 6.52 -9.07
C TYR A 391 -2.90 7.35 -8.36
N SER A 392 -1.66 7.31 -8.83
CA SER A 392 -0.57 8.13 -8.28
C SER A 392 -0.91 9.61 -8.44
N ILE A 393 -0.74 10.38 -7.36
CA ILE A 393 -1.07 11.80 -7.33
C ILE A 393 -0.10 12.57 -8.24
N ALA A 394 -0.67 13.45 -9.06
CA ALA A 394 0.04 14.28 -10.04
C ALA A 394 0.17 15.75 -9.64
N SER A 395 -0.23 16.12 -8.42
CA SER A 395 -0.04 17.45 -7.84
C SER A 395 0.68 17.42 -6.49
N SER A 396 1.25 18.54 -6.08
CA SER A 396 1.72 18.77 -4.71
C SER A 396 0.63 19.44 -3.87
N TRP A 397 0.43 18.97 -2.64
CA TRP A 397 -0.46 19.62 -1.67
C TRP A 397 0.03 21.02 -1.29
N LYS A 398 1.35 21.28 -1.30
CA LYS A 398 1.91 22.62 -1.02
C LYS A 398 1.63 23.60 -2.16
N ALA A 399 1.64 23.11 -3.40
CA ALA A 399 1.32 23.92 -4.57
C ALA A 399 -0.20 24.16 -4.69
N ASN A 400 -1.00 23.11 -4.41
CA ASN A 400 -2.44 23.12 -4.59
C ASN A 400 -3.15 22.65 -3.31
N PRO A 401 -3.23 23.50 -2.27
CA PRO A 401 -3.98 23.17 -1.07
C PRO A 401 -5.47 23.12 -1.44
N ASP A 402 -6.14 22.03 -1.08
CA ASP A 402 -7.57 21.76 -1.34
C ASP A 402 -7.95 21.12 -2.68
N GLU A 403 -6.98 20.75 -3.52
CA GLU A 403 -7.24 19.94 -4.72
C GLU A 403 -6.18 18.87 -4.97
N VAL A 404 -6.55 17.83 -5.72
CA VAL A 404 -5.65 16.75 -6.10
C VAL A 404 -5.79 16.43 -7.57
N HIS A 405 -4.66 16.31 -8.27
CA HIS A 405 -4.63 16.07 -9.71
C HIS A 405 -4.24 14.62 -9.98
N LEU A 406 -4.85 13.99 -10.98
CA LEU A 406 -4.52 12.62 -11.41
C LEU A 406 -4.34 12.57 -12.93
N ILE A 407 -3.61 11.55 -13.39
CA ILE A 407 -3.47 11.22 -14.81
C ILE A 407 -4.03 9.83 -15.04
N ILE A 408 -5.11 9.72 -15.81
CA ILE A 408 -5.85 8.47 -16.00
C ILE A 408 -5.95 8.16 -17.49
N ALA A 409 -5.27 7.09 -17.93
CA ALA A 409 -5.44 6.57 -19.28
C ALA A 409 -6.69 5.69 -19.37
N LEU A 410 -7.48 5.89 -20.44
CA LEU A 410 -8.58 5.01 -20.79
C LEU A 410 -8.02 3.62 -21.15
N ASP A 411 -8.45 2.62 -20.39
CA ASP A 411 -8.22 1.22 -20.74
C ASP A 411 -9.40 0.78 -21.61
N CYS A 412 -9.18 0.65 -22.91
CA CYS A 412 -10.21 0.30 -23.87
C CYS A 412 -9.65 -0.67 -24.92
N TYR A 413 -10.34 -1.78 -25.11
CA TYR A 413 -9.98 -2.80 -26.08
C TYR A 413 -11.22 -3.46 -26.68
N THR A 414 -11.08 -4.07 -27.86
CA THR A 414 -12.16 -4.85 -28.46
C THR A 414 -11.89 -6.34 -28.24
N ALA A 415 -12.82 -7.02 -27.59
CA ALA A 415 -12.78 -8.47 -27.40
C ALA A 415 -14.15 -9.09 -27.71
N ASN A 416 -14.16 -10.24 -28.37
CA ASN A 416 -15.38 -10.99 -28.71
C ASN A 416 -16.47 -10.12 -29.40
N GLY A 417 -16.05 -9.17 -30.24
CA GLY A 417 -16.96 -8.29 -30.97
C GLY A 417 -17.58 -7.16 -30.14
N ARG A 418 -17.14 -6.97 -28.89
CA ARG A 418 -17.59 -5.92 -27.98
C ARG A 418 -16.42 -5.00 -27.61
N VAL A 419 -16.72 -3.71 -27.43
CA VAL A 419 -15.80 -2.76 -26.81
C VAL A 419 -15.86 -2.96 -25.30
N CYS A 420 -14.70 -3.20 -24.70
CA CYS A 420 -14.50 -3.38 -23.27
C CYS A 420 -13.70 -2.21 -22.75
N GLU A 421 -14.18 -1.61 -21.66
CA GLU A 421 -13.53 -0.49 -20.99
C GLU A 421 -13.23 -0.86 -19.54
N GLY A 422 -12.13 -0.32 -19.00
CA GLY A 422 -11.86 -0.39 -17.57
C GLY A 422 -12.93 0.35 -16.78
N VAL A 423 -13.40 -0.22 -15.66
CA VAL A 423 -14.54 0.33 -14.90
C VAL A 423 -14.32 1.80 -14.51
N CYS A 424 -13.19 2.10 -13.87
CA CYS A 424 -12.88 3.45 -13.41
C CYS A 424 -12.46 4.35 -14.58
N SER A 425 -11.57 3.90 -15.47
CA SER A 425 -11.07 4.75 -16.55
C SER A 425 -12.14 5.06 -17.61
N GLY A 426 -13.03 4.12 -17.92
CA GLY A 426 -14.22 4.35 -18.75
C GLY A 426 -15.24 5.28 -18.09
N GLN A 427 -15.45 5.18 -16.77
CA GLN A 427 -16.25 6.17 -16.04
C GLN A 427 -15.65 7.58 -16.16
N ILE A 428 -14.34 7.74 -15.96
CA ILE A 428 -13.66 9.03 -16.03
C ILE A 428 -13.70 9.61 -17.45
N ALA A 429 -13.36 8.82 -18.46
CA ALA A 429 -13.29 9.32 -19.84
C ALA A 429 -14.68 9.57 -20.44
N GLY A 430 -15.63 8.66 -20.20
CA GLY A 430 -16.92 8.64 -20.92
C GLY A 430 -18.11 9.23 -20.17
N ARG A 431 -18.10 9.23 -18.84
CA ARG A 431 -19.32 9.52 -18.03
C ARG A 431 -19.20 10.71 -17.08
N ILE A 432 -18.00 10.99 -16.56
CA ILE A 432 -17.77 12.01 -15.53
C ILE A 432 -17.51 13.39 -16.14
N LYS A 433 -18.15 14.41 -15.57
CA LYS A 433 -18.01 15.82 -15.96
C LYS A 433 -17.69 16.70 -14.74
N PRO A 434 -17.14 17.92 -14.97
CA PRO A 434 -17.03 18.92 -13.92
C PRO A 434 -18.37 19.13 -13.18
N GLY A 435 -18.31 19.15 -11.84
CA GLY A 435 -19.45 19.23 -10.93
C GLY A 435 -20.00 17.87 -10.47
N ASP A 436 -19.65 16.76 -11.10
CA ASP A 436 -19.96 15.42 -10.60
C ASP A 436 -19.11 15.09 -9.36
N LYS A 437 -19.47 14.02 -8.64
CA LYS A 437 -18.74 13.58 -7.44
C LYS A 437 -18.18 12.18 -7.57
N LEU A 438 -16.97 12.00 -7.04
CA LEU A 438 -16.31 10.70 -6.95
C LEU A 438 -16.01 10.36 -5.48
N PRO A 439 -16.34 9.14 -5.03
CA PRO A 439 -15.91 8.62 -3.74
C PRO A 439 -14.40 8.36 -3.74
N VAL A 440 -13.65 9.11 -2.93
CA VAL A 440 -12.20 9.04 -2.86
C VAL A 440 -11.64 8.92 -1.45
N TYR A 441 -10.44 8.38 -1.34
CA TYR A 441 -9.62 8.46 -0.13
C TYR A 441 -8.14 8.64 -0.49
N VAL A 442 -7.36 9.23 0.42
CA VAL A 442 -5.90 9.30 0.27
C VAL A 442 -5.28 7.98 0.70
N HIS A 443 -4.52 7.39 -0.20
CA HIS A 443 -3.73 6.20 0.03
C HIS A 443 -2.26 6.60 0.19
N ARG A 444 -1.74 6.49 1.42
CA ARG A 444 -0.38 6.91 1.76
C ARG A 444 0.64 5.87 1.31
N ASN A 445 1.68 6.32 0.60
CA ASN A 445 2.78 5.47 0.18
C ASN A 445 4.12 5.93 0.80
N PRO A 446 4.54 5.36 1.94
CA PRO A 446 5.80 5.72 2.60
C PRO A 446 7.05 5.20 1.88
N ASN A 447 6.88 4.38 0.84
CA ASN A 447 7.95 3.75 0.07
C ASN A 447 8.25 4.46 -1.27
N PHE A 448 7.50 5.52 -1.58
CA PHE A 448 7.70 6.37 -2.75
C PHE A 448 7.65 7.85 -2.36
N LYS A 449 8.79 8.40 -1.95
CA LYS A 449 8.93 9.75 -1.38
C LYS A 449 10.22 10.42 -1.83
N LEU A 450 10.18 11.74 -2.00
CA LEU A 450 11.37 12.58 -2.22
C LEU A 450 12.37 12.43 -1.06
N PRO A 451 13.69 12.60 -1.31
CA PRO A 451 14.67 12.61 -0.23
C PRO A 451 14.43 13.79 0.71
N ALA A 452 14.65 13.59 2.01
CA ALA A 452 14.48 14.64 3.01
C ALA A 452 15.51 15.78 2.86
N ASP A 453 16.69 15.47 2.31
CA ASP A 453 17.69 16.47 1.95
C ASP A 453 17.43 16.98 0.52
N PRO A 454 17.08 18.26 0.34
CA PRO A 454 16.76 18.82 -0.97
C PRO A 454 17.97 18.89 -1.92
N ASP A 455 19.19 18.75 -1.39
CA ASP A 455 20.43 18.77 -2.16
C ASP A 455 20.77 17.43 -2.82
N VAL A 456 20.09 16.34 -2.42
CA VAL A 456 20.26 15.02 -3.02
C VAL A 456 19.71 15.01 -4.46
N PRO A 457 20.50 14.58 -5.46
CA PRO A 457 20.02 14.52 -6.83
C PRO A 457 18.92 13.48 -7.03
N VAL A 458 17.99 13.77 -7.94
CA VAL A 458 16.83 12.92 -8.21
C VAL A 458 16.75 12.58 -9.70
N ILE A 459 16.71 11.29 -10.02
CA ILE A 459 16.47 10.76 -11.36
C ILE A 459 15.07 10.12 -11.38
N MET A 460 14.23 10.58 -12.29
CA MET A 460 12.84 10.14 -12.45
C MET A 460 12.68 9.45 -13.80
N ILE A 461 12.13 8.24 -13.82
CA ILE A 461 11.93 7.45 -15.04
C ILE A 461 10.47 7.05 -15.12
N GLY A 462 9.71 7.70 -16.00
CA GLY A 462 8.25 7.54 -16.08
C GLY A 462 7.71 7.79 -17.47
N PRO A 463 7.54 6.75 -18.31
CA PRO A 463 6.83 6.89 -19.58
C PRO A 463 5.31 6.89 -19.38
N GLY A 464 4.60 7.59 -20.28
CA GLY A 464 3.14 7.67 -20.29
C GLY A 464 2.57 8.23 -18.99
N THR A 465 1.60 7.52 -18.40
CA THR A 465 0.99 7.88 -17.10
C THR A 465 1.96 7.77 -15.93
N GLY A 466 3.11 7.11 -16.11
CA GLY A 466 4.18 7.03 -15.10
C GLY A 466 4.80 8.38 -14.72
N VAL A 467 4.49 9.46 -15.45
CA VAL A 467 4.87 10.84 -15.06
C VAL A 467 4.04 11.41 -13.92
N ALA A 468 2.93 10.79 -13.52
CA ALA A 468 2.03 11.31 -12.49
C ALA A 468 2.78 11.73 -11.22
N PRO A 469 3.48 10.83 -10.50
CA PRO A 469 4.17 11.23 -9.28
C PRO A 469 5.32 12.21 -9.56
N PHE A 470 5.91 12.22 -10.75
CA PHE A 470 6.98 13.14 -11.11
C PHE A 470 6.50 14.57 -11.37
N ARG A 471 5.27 14.73 -11.85
CA ARG A 471 4.61 16.04 -11.89
C ARG A 471 4.44 16.58 -10.46
N SER A 472 3.96 15.74 -9.54
CA SER A 472 3.83 16.07 -8.12
C SER A 472 5.18 16.42 -7.47
N PHE A 473 6.25 15.68 -7.79
CA PHE A 473 7.60 15.94 -7.29
C PHE A 473 8.13 17.30 -7.76
N LEU A 474 7.89 17.68 -9.02
CA LEU A 474 8.33 18.97 -9.55
C LEU A 474 7.51 20.13 -8.99
N GLU A 475 6.19 19.99 -8.82
CA GLU A 475 5.38 21.00 -8.15
C GLU A 475 5.82 21.22 -6.69
N GLU A 476 6.15 20.15 -5.97
CA GLU A 476 6.66 20.24 -4.59
C GLU A 476 7.98 21.02 -4.56
N ARG A 477 8.93 20.66 -5.43
CA ARG A 477 10.24 21.32 -5.50
C ARG A 477 10.10 22.79 -5.89
N GLU A 478 9.21 23.12 -6.82
CA GLU A 478 8.91 24.50 -7.18
C GLU A 478 8.31 25.28 -6.01
N ALA A 479 7.33 24.71 -5.29
CA ALA A 479 6.71 25.32 -4.12
C ALA A 479 7.71 25.59 -2.98
N GLU A 480 8.74 24.74 -2.86
CA GLU A 480 9.84 24.91 -1.90
C GLU A 480 10.99 25.80 -2.42
N GLY A 481 10.93 26.26 -3.67
CA GLY A 481 11.97 27.06 -4.30
C GLY A 481 13.27 26.28 -4.57
N ILE A 482 13.19 24.96 -4.69
CA ILE A 482 14.31 24.07 -4.97
C ILE A 482 14.55 24.01 -6.49
N THR A 483 15.80 24.30 -6.89
CA THR A 483 16.23 24.24 -8.29
C THR A 483 17.41 23.29 -8.48
N GLY A 484 17.51 22.73 -9.69
CA GLY A 484 18.57 21.85 -10.13
C GLY A 484 18.47 20.45 -9.54
N ARG A 485 19.39 19.58 -9.98
CA ARG A 485 19.59 18.22 -9.49
C ARG A 485 18.36 17.34 -9.66
N THR A 486 17.59 17.61 -10.70
CA THR A 486 16.41 16.84 -11.06
C THR A 486 16.45 16.49 -12.53
N TRP A 487 16.34 15.20 -12.84
CA TRP A 487 16.44 14.68 -14.20
C TRP A 487 15.27 13.75 -14.49
N LEU A 488 14.52 14.03 -15.56
CA LEU A 488 13.39 13.22 -16.01
C LEU A 488 13.70 12.47 -17.31
N PHE A 489 13.45 11.16 -17.31
CA PHE A 489 13.33 10.33 -18.51
C PHE A 489 11.86 10.08 -18.79
N TYR A 490 11.37 10.66 -19.88
CA TYR A 490 9.98 10.56 -20.32
C TYR A 490 9.87 9.77 -21.62
N GLY A 491 8.75 9.11 -21.84
CA GLY A 491 8.44 8.58 -23.16
C GLY A 491 6.96 8.31 -23.41
N ASP A 492 6.56 8.33 -24.68
CA ASP A 492 5.22 7.97 -25.13
C ASP A 492 5.26 7.45 -26.58
N GLN A 493 4.11 7.30 -27.24
CA GLN A 493 4.02 6.81 -28.61
C GLN A 493 4.49 7.86 -29.61
N HIS A 494 3.87 9.05 -29.61
CA HIS A 494 4.15 10.11 -30.57
C HIS A 494 4.38 11.48 -29.92
N PHE A 495 5.37 12.22 -30.41
CA PHE A 495 5.64 13.59 -29.95
C PHE A 495 4.45 14.52 -30.16
N ALA A 496 3.80 14.42 -31.32
CA ALA A 496 2.77 15.40 -31.72
C ALA A 496 1.43 15.19 -31.01
N THR A 497 1.13 13.97 -30.55
CA THR A 497 -0.21 13.62 -30.05
C THR A 497 -0.23 13.12 -28.62
N ASP A 498 0.90 12.66 -28.07
CA ASP A 498 0.92 11.96 -26.78
C ASP A 498 1.89 12.58 -25.77
N PHE A 499 2.50 13.73 -26.08
CA PHE A 499 3.42 14.40 -25.16
C PHE A 499 2.65 15.13 -24.04
N LEU A 500 2.26 14.37 -23.02
CA LEU A 500 1.52 14.84 -21.84
C LEU A 500 2.26 15.99 -21.15
N TYR A 501 1.54 17.05 -20.74
CA TYR A 501 2.05 18.20 -19.99
C TYR A 501 3.28 18.92 -20.60
N GLN A 502 3.40 18.94 -21.93
CA GLN A 502 4.55 19.53 -22.63
C GLN A 502 4.93 20.93 -22.12
N LEU A 503 3.95 21.81 -21.87
CA LEU A 503 4.18 23.18 -21.41
C LEU A 503 4.73 23.22 -19.98
N ASP A 504 4.23 22.38 -19.09
CA ASP A 504 4.69 22.32 -17.69
C ASP A 504 6.17 21.92 -17.65
N TRP A 505 6.57 20.87 -18.38
CA TRP A 505 7.97 20.44 -18.46
C TRP A 505 8.89 21.53 -19.00
N GLN A 506 8.45 22.25 -20.05
CA GLN A 506 9.22 23.35 -20.63
C GLN A 506 9.39 24.52 -19.63
N ASN A 507 8.35 24.82 -18.85
CA ASN A 507 8.41 25.83 -17.82
C ASN A 507 9.37 25.45 -16.69
N TRP A 508 9.33 24.20 -16.20
CA TRP A 508 10.26 23.74 -15.16
C TRP A 508 11.72 23.65 -15.65
N LEU A 509 11.95 23.30 -16.92
CA LEU A 509 13.28 23.36 -17.55
C LEU A 509 13.80 24.80 -17.60
N LYS A 510 12.94 25.75 -18.00
CA LYS A 510 13.31 27.17 -18.11
C LYS A 510 13.60 27.80 -16.75
N ASN A 511 12.82 27.45 -15.73
CA ASN A 511 12.95 28.00 -14.38
C ASN A 511 14.01 27.25 -13.55
N GLY A 512 14.54 26.14 -14.06
CA GLY A 512 15.61 25.36 -13.44
C GLY A 512 15.15 24.40 -12.34
N VAL A 513 13.84 24.22 -12.13
CA VAL A 513 13.31 23.18 -11.21
C VAL A 513 13.62 21.79 -11.76
N LEU A 514 13.40 21.60 -13.08
CA LEU A 514 13.85 20.43 -13.82
C LEU A 514 15.18 20.79 -14.49
N GLU A 515 16.27 20.11 -14.13
CA GLU A 515 17.60 20.40 -14.71
C GLU A 515 17.76 19.78 -16.08
N ARG A 516 17.28 18.54 -16.24
CA ARG A 516 17.46 17.74 -17.45
C ARG A 516 16.18 16.97 -17.77
N MET A 517 15.89 16.84 -19.06
CA MET A 517 14.83 15.98 -19.54
C MET A 517 15.30 15.26 -20.81
N ASP A 518 15.17 13.94 -20.84
CA ASP A 518 15.41 13.11 -22.01
C ASP A 518 14.11 12.41 -22.42
N VAL A 519 13.73 12.53 -23.69
CA VAL A 519 12.43 12.07 -24.21
C VAL A 519 12.56 10.93 -25.21
N ALA A 520 11.65 9.96 -25.14
CA ALA A 520 11.61 8.78 -26.02
C ALA A 520 10.22 8.62 -26.67
N PHE A 521 10.14 8.76 -28.00
CA PHE A 521 8.90 8.54 -28.74
C PHE A 521 9.02 7.23 -29.53
N SER A 522 8.20 6.25 -29.16
CA SER A 522 8.37 4.87 -29.63
C SER A 522 7.87 4.63 -31.05
N ARG A 523 7.09 5.55 -31.62
CA ARG A 523 6.41 5.37 -32.92
C ARG A 523 6.64 6.49 -33.94
N ASP A 524 7.52 7.45 -33.65
CA ASP A 524 7.85 8.55 -34.59
C ASP A 524 8.87 8.15 -35.67
N GLN A 525 9.48 6.97 -35.53
CA GLN A 525 10.43 6.41 -36.49
C GLN A 525 10.28 4.88 -36.58
N ALA A 526 10.97 4.26 -37.54
CA ALA A 526 10.89 2.82 -37.79
C ALA A 526 11.43 1.98 -36.61
N GLU A 527 12.47 2.48 -35.93
CA GLU A 527 13.04 1.85 -34.75
C GLU A 527 12.33 2.32 -33.48
N LYS A 528 11.97 1.41 -32.59
CA LYS A 528 11.31 1.77 -31.33
C LYS A 528 12.32 2.37 -30.35
N ILE A 529 12.10 3.62 -29.95
CA ILE A 529 12.91 4.29 -28.93
C ILE A 529 12.13 4.35 -27.62
N TYR A 530 12.71 3.82 -26.55
CA TYR A 530 12.14 3.81 -25.21
C TYR A 530 13.07 4.47 -24.20
N VAL A 531 12.60 4.68 -22.96
CA VAL A 531 13.35 5.38 -21.90
C VAL A 531 14.68 4.71 -21.58
N GLN A 532 14.75 3.38 -21.60
CA GLN A 532 15.98 2.63 -21.38
C GLN A 532 17.05 2.92 -22.45
N HIS A 533 16.64 3.16 -23.70
CA HIS A 533 17.60 3.55 -24.74
C HIS A 533 18.19 4.93 -24.44
N ARG A 534 17.36 5.88 -23.97
CA ARG A 534 17.84 7.20 -23.52
C ARG A 534 18.75 7.10 -22.30
N MET A 535 18.45 6.23 -21.35
CA MET A 535 19.32 5.97 -20.20
C MET A 535 20.70 5.47 -20.66
N LEU A 536 20.75 4.53 -21.60
CA LEU A 536 22.00 4.03 -22.17
C LEU A 536 22.78 5.09 -22.94
N GLU A 537 22.11 5.91 -23.75
CA GLU A 537 22.75 7.05 -24.44
C GLU A 537 23.41 8.04 -23.46
N LYS A 538 22.90 8.09 -22.22
CA LYS A 538 23.37 8.96 -21.15
C LYS A 538 24.08 8.20 -20.03
N SER A 539 24.54 6.97 -20.26
CA SER A 539 25.09 6.07 -19.24
C SER A 539 26.13 6.72 -18.33
N LYS A 540 27.09 7.45 -18.91
CA LYS A 540 28.15 8.16 -18.19
C LYS A 540 27.62 9.22 -17.24
N ASP A 541 26.70 10.05 -17.72
CA ASP A 541 26.07 11.08 -16.90
C ASP A 541 25.20 10.44 -15.82
N PHE A 542 24.46 9.39 -16.17
CA PHE A 542 23.61 8.64 -15.25
C PHE A 542 24.44 8.08 -14.09
N TYR A 543 25.53 7.38 -14.40
CA TYR A 543 26.45 6.84 -13.41
C TYR A 543 27.08 7.94 -12.54
N ALA A 544 27.52 9.06 -13.14
CA ALA A 544 28.04 10.20 -12.39
C ALA A 544 27.02 10.83 -11.43
N TRP A 545 25.71 10.71 -11.70
CA TRP A 545 24.67 11.11 -10.75
C TRP A 545 24.53 10.09 -9.62
N LEU A 546 24.61 8.78 -9.91
CA LEU A 546 24.62 7.74 -8.88
C LEU A 546 25.78 7.91 -7.90
N GLU A 547 26.98 8.22 -8.41
CA GLU A 547 28.18 8.51 -7.58
C GLU A 547 27.99 9.72 -6.67
N LYS A 548 27.11 10.67 -7.04
CA LYS A 548 26.75 11.84 -6.21
C LYS A 548 25.64 11.53 -5.20
N GLY A 549 25.25 10.26 -5.04
CA GLY A 549 24.23 9.86 -4.09
C GLY A 549 22.80 9.97 -4.61
N ALA A 550 22.59 10.05 -5.93
CA ALA A 550 21.25 10.26 -6.48
C ALA A 550 20.23 9.20 -6.01
N CYS A 551 19.00 9.65 -5.80
CA CYS A 551 17.82 8.80 -5.69
C CYS A 551 17.22 8.58 -7.08
N VAL A 552 16.90 7.31 -7.40
CA VAL A 552 16.30 6.86 -8.66
C VAL A 552 14.88 6.41 -8.39
N TYR A 553 13.95 6.92 -9.19
CA TYR A 553 12.53 6.62 -9.11
C TYR A 553 12.05 6.06 -10.44
N VAL A 554 11.29 4.96 -10.40
CA VAL A 554 10.69 4.33 -11.59
C VAL A 554 9.19 4.23 -11.38
N CYS A 555 8.41 4.74 -12.34
CA CYS A 555 6.95 4.65 -12.28
C CYS A 555 6.34 4.28 -13.64
N GLY A 556 5.32 3.42 -13.62
CA GLY A 556 4.56 3.00 -14.80
C GLY A 556 4.43 1.48 -14.91
N ASP A 557 4.44 0.96 -16.14
CA ASP A 557 4.21 -0.46 -16.45
C ASP A 557 5.16 -1.41 -15.70
N GLU A 558 4.61 -2.26 -14.84
CA GLU A 558 5.36 -3.27 -14.07
C GLU A 558 5.94 -4.37 -14.97
N LYS A 559 5.18 -4.81 -15.99
CA LYS A 559 5.44 -6.07 -16.69
C LYS A 559 6.64 -6.02 -17.64
N GLN A 560 6.81 -4.92 -18.36
CA GLN A 560 7.86 -4.77 -19.37
C GLN A 560 8.80 -3.63 -19.00
N MET A 561 8.26 -2.44 -18.77
CA MET A 561 9.08 -1.23 -18.60
C MET A 561 9.97 -1.30 -17.36
N ALA A 562 9.41 -1.64 -16.19
CA ALA A 562 10.17 -1.71 -14.95
C ALA A 562 11.33 -2.73 -15.02
N ARG A 563 11.10 -3.87 -15.67
CA ARG A 563 12.11 -4.90 -15.89
C ARG A 563 13.23 -4.41 -16.82
N ASP A 564 12.88 -3.81 -17.95
CA ASP A 564 13.85 -3.30 -18.92
C ASP A 564 14.70 -2.16 -18.32
N VAL A 565 14.09 -1.29 -17.53
CA VAL A 565 14.79 -0.22 -16.80
C VAL A 565 15.76 -0.81 -15.77
N GLN A 566 15.35 -1.81 -14.99
CA GLN A 566 16.23 -2.46 -14.02
C GLN A 566 17.44 -3.14 -14.69
N GLU A 567 17.22 -3.89 -15.78
CA GLU A 567 18.33 -4.48 -16.54
C GLU A 567 19.27 -3.42 -17.11
N THR A 568 18.72 -2.27 -17.52
CA THR A 568 19.50 -1.14 -18.02
C THR A 568 20.33 -0.49 -16.91
N LEU A 569 19.78 -0.34 -15.70
CA LEU A 569 20.53 0.15 -14.54
C LEU A 569 21.70 -0.77 -14.21
N LEU A 570 21.47 -2.09 -14.19
CA LEU A 570 22.52 -3.07 -13.97
C LEU A 570 23.61 -2.97 -15.05
N HIS A 571 23.22 -2.82 -16.32
CA HIS A 571 24.19 -2.63 -17.40
C HIS A 571 25.00 -1.34 -17.26
N ILE A 572 24.40 -0.23 -16.84
CA ILE A 572 25.11 1.03 -16.58
C ILE A 572 26.13 0.84 -15.44
N LEU A 573 25.76 0.14 -14.36
CA LEU A 573 26.67 -0.15 -13.24
C LEU A 573 27.84 -1.05 -13.66
N GLU A 574 27.57 -2.07 -14.49
CA GLU A 574 28.61 -2.96 -15.01
C GLU A 574 29.60 -2.19 -15.90
N THR A 575 29.09 -1.36 -16.80
CA THR A 575 29.89 -0.70 -17.85
C THR A 575 30.63 0.54 -17.35
N GLU A 576 29.93 1.46 -16.68
CA GLU A 576 30.51 2.73 -16.23
C GLU A 576 31.11 2.62 -14.83
N GLY A 577 30.57 1.74 -13.99
CA GLY A 577 31.11 1.43 -12.65
C GLY A 577 32.18 0.34 -12.62
N ASN A 578 32.44 -0.33 -13.74
CA ASN A 578 33.37 -1.46 -13.85
C ASN A 578 33.08 -2.54 -12.78
N MET A 579 31.80 -2.79 -12.55
CA MET A 579 31.29 -3.80 -11.62
C MET A 579 31.03 -5.12 -12.36
N THR A 580 31.19 -6.24 -11.67
CA THR A 580 30.59 -7.50 -12.10
C THR A 580 29.07 -7.47 -11.90
N ARG A 581 28.34 -8.39 -12.55
CA ARG A 581 26.87 -8.49 -12.38
C ARG A 581 26.45 -8.63 -10.91
N GLU A 582 27.17 -9.45 -10.14
CA GLU A 582 26.89 -9.69 -8.72
C GLU A 582 27.11 -8.41 -7.89
N GLU A 583 28.16 -7.64 -8.19
CA GLU A 583 28.42 -6.35 -7.53
C GLU A 583 27.35 -5.31 -7.90
N ALA A 584 26.91 -5.27 -9.16
CA ALA A 584 25.85 -4.37 -9.62
C ALA A 584 24.48 -4.70 -8.97
N GLU A 585 24.14 -5.98 -8.84
CA GLU A 585 22.95 -6.44 -8.13
C GLU A 585 23.02 -6.09 -6.65
N GLY A 586 24.18 -6.29 -6.02
CA GLY A 586 24.45 -5.86 -4.65
C GLY A 586 24.30 -4.35 -4.46
N TYR A 587 24.81 -3.54 -5.39
CA TYR A 587 24.70 -2.08 -5.37
C TYR A 587 23.24 -1.63 -5.46
N LEU A 588 22.44 -2.19 -6.37
CA LEU A 588 21.01 -1.86 -6.44
C LEU A 588 20.26 -2.32 -5.18
N GLN A 589 20.63 -3.46 -4.59
CA GLN A 589 20.02 -3.92 -3.34
C GLN A 589 20.33 -2.95 -2.18
N GLU A 590 21.57 -2.47 -2.08
CA GLU A 590 21.97 -1.44 -1.12
C GLU A 590 21.17 -0.14 -1.35
N MET A 591 21.05 0.33 -2.59
CA MET A 591 20.24 1.50 -2.92
C MET A 591 18.77 1.33 -2.48
N ARG A 592 18.17 0.14 -2.61
CA ARG A 592 16.81 -0.11 -2.12
C ARG A 592 16.72 0.00 -0.60
N GLN A 593 17.68 -0.60 0.12
CA GLN A 593 17.75 -0.52 1.59
C GLN A 593 17.94 0.93 2.07
N GLU A 594 18.71 1.74 1.33
CA GLU A 594 18.92 3.16 1.58
C GLU A 594 17.76 4.06 1.11
N LYS A 595 16.68 3.48 0.54
CA LYS A 595 15.58 4.21 -0.12
C LYS A 595 16.05 5.15 -1.24
N ARG A 596 17.17 4.85 -1.88
CA ARG A 596 17.71 5.56 -3.05
C ARG A 596 17.28 4.94 -4.37
N TYR A 597 16.70 3.74 -4.38
CA TYR A 597 16.02 3.18 -5.56
C TYR A 597 14.59 2.81 -5.17
N GLN A 598 13.62 3.56 -5.68
CA GLN A 598 12.19 3.44 -5.32
C GLN A 598 11.35 3.20 -6.57
N ARG A 599 10.29 2.39 -6.46
CA ARG A 599 9.43 1.99 -7.58
C ARG A 599 7.96 2.18 -7.22
N ASP A 600 7.19 2.72 -8.16
CA ASP A 600 5.74 2.83 -8.12
C ASP A 600 5.19 2.29 -9.44
N VAL A 601 5.17 0.96 -9.54
CA VAL A 601 4.86 0.23 -10.78
C VAL A 601 3.60 -0.60 -10.60
N TYR A 602 2.80 -0.70 -11.67
CA TYR A 602 1.46 -1.30 -11.64
C TYR A 602 1.07 -1.97 -12.96
#